data_AF-A0AA40ITQ1-F1
#
_entry.id   AF-A0AA40ITQ1-F1
#
_cell.length_a   1.000
_cell.length_b   1.000
_cell.length_c   1.000
_cell.angle_alpha   90.00
_cell.angle_beta   90.00
_cell.angle_gamma   90.00
#
_symmetry.space_group_name_H-M   'P 1'
#
loop_
_entity.id
_entity.type
_entity.pdbx_description
1 polymer ?
#
loop_
_entity_poly.entity_id
_entity_poly.type
_entity_poly.pdbx_seq_one_letter_code
_entity_poly.pdbx_strand_id
1 'polypeptide(L)' 'MNKANKKINCPRCYSHKLYKFGKDKEGNQKYQCKECKRQFAPSATPKERQLKDYPRCPVCNK' A
#
# COMPACT_ATOMS: atom_id res chain seq x y z
N MET A 1 -5.50 -21.96 10.48
CA MET A 1 -4.94 -20.98 9.52
C MET A 1 -3.77 -20.26 10.19
N ASN A 2 -2.53 -20.59 9.82
CA ASN A 2 -1.32 -20.08 10.45
C ASN A 2 -1.17 -18.58 10.18
N LYS A 3 -1.54 -17.76 11.17
CA LYS A 3 -1.38 -16.31 11.15
C LYS A 3 0.11 -16.01 11.36
N ALA A 4 0.91 -16.20 10.30
CA ALA A 4 2.30 -15.78 10.29
C ALA A 4 2.32 -14.28 10.64
N ASN A 5 2.95 -13.94 11.76
CA ASN A 5 3.20 -12.57 12.20
C ASN A 5 4.13 -11.91 11.17
N LYS A 6 3.55 -11.46 10.06
CA LYS A 6 4.27 -10.80 8.97
C LYS A 6 4.76 -9.47 9.55
N LYS A 7 6.07 -9.36 9.79
CA LYS A 7 6.70 -8.10 10.23
C LYS A 7 6.40 -7.03 9.18
N ILE A 8 5.49 -6.11 9.53
CA ILE A 8 5.06 -5.04 8.64
C ILE A 8 6.15 -3.99 8.65
N ASN A 9 6.69 -3.67 7.48
CA ASN A 9 7.73 -2.67 7.30
C ASN A 9 7.23 -1.59 6.36
N CYS A 10 7.78 -0.37 6.47
CA CYS A 10 7.45 0.69 5.53
C CYS A 10 7.88 0.31 4.10
N PRO A 11 7.01 0.36 3.09
CA PRO A 11 7.38 0.01 1.71
C PRO A 11 8.29 1.03 1.03
N ARG A 12 8.52 2.20 1.66
CA ARG A 12 9.35 3.27 1.10
C ARG A 12 10.76 3.31 1.71
N CYS A 13 10.86 3.23 3.04
CA CYS A 13 12.13 3.36 3.75
C CYS A 13 12.50 2.11 4.56
N TYR A 14 11.72 1.04 4.47
CA TYR A 14 11.91 -0.23 5.18
C TYR A 14 11.96 -0.14 6.72
N SER A 15 11.71 1.04 7.28
CA SER A 15 11.65 1.25 8.73
C SER A 15 10.55 0.41 9.38
N HIS A 16 10.89 -0.13 10.55
CA HIS A 16 9.97 -0.86 11.43
C HIS A 16 9.15 0.09 12.33
N LYS A 17 9.49 1.38 12.37
CA LYS A 17 8.82 2.37 13.21
C LYS A 17 7.47 2.76 12.57
N LEU A 18 6.45 1.95 12.83
CA LEU A 18 5.09 2.15 12.33
C LEU A 18 4.12 2.43 13.48
N TYR A 19 3.04 3.15 13.19
CA TYR A 19 1.88 3.23 14.10
C TYR A 19 0.56 3.06 13.34
N LYS A 20 -0.48 2.63 14.05
CA LYS A 20 -1.82 2.43 13.49
C LYS A 20 -2.45 3.78 13.15
N PHE A 21 -2.81 3.98 11.88
CA PHE A 21 -3.38 5.23 11.36
C PHE A 21 -4.88 5.07 11.04
N GLY A 22 -5.58 4.19 11.77
CA GLY A 22 -6.97 3.85 11.49
C GLY A 22 -7.13 2.77 10.40
N LYS A 23 -8.35 2.63 9.88
CA LYS A 23 -8.70 1.67 8.83
C LYS A 23 -9.01 2.40 7.52
N ASP A 24 -8.85 1.73 6.39
CA ASP A 24 -9.37 2.23 5.11
C ASP A 24 -10.90 2.01 5.00
N LYS A 25 -11.49 2.42 3.87
CA LYS A 25 -12.93 2.26 3.61
C LYS A 25 -13.38 0.79 3.55
N GLU A 26 -12.44 -0.12 3.30
CA GLU A 26 -12.68 -1.56 3.19
C GLU A 26 -12.39 -2.28 4.53
N GLY A 27 -12.04 -1.52 5.58
CA GLY A 27 -11.76 -2.06 6.91
C GLY A 27 -10.33 -2.56 7.12
N ASN A 28 -9.44 -2.42 6.13
CA ASN A 28 -8.05 -2.83 6.26
C ASN A 28 -7.28 -1.87 7.18
N GLN A 29 -6.44 -2.43 8.06
CA GLN A 29 -5.61 -1.63 8.94
C GLN A 29 -4.58 -0.82 8.14
N LYS A 30 -4.65 0.51 8.24
CA LYS A 30 -3.63 1.43 7.75
C LYS A 30 -2.53 1.61 8.79
N TYR A 31 -1.31 1.70 8.31
CA TYR A 31 -0.13 2.04 9.08
C TYR A 31 0.50 3.30 8.50
N GLN A 32 1.04 4.15 9.38
CA GLN A 32 1.90 5.25 8.98
C GLN A 32 3.30 5.05 9.55
N CYS A 33 4.31 5.23 8.69
CA CYS A 33 5.70 5.24 9.12
C CYS A 33 6.01 6.51 9.89
N LYS A 34 6.66 6.39 11.06
CA LYS A 34 7.05 7.55 11.88
C LYS A 34 8.17 8.36 11.24
N GLU A 35 9.02 7.73 10.43
CA GLU A 35 10.20 8.36 9.82
C GLU A 35 9.84 9.08 8.51
N CYS A 36 9.32 8.36 7.51
CA CYS A 36 9.01 8.97 6.20
C CYS A 36 7.55 9.44 6.05
N LYS A 37 6.72 9.31 7.10
CA LYS A 37 5.28 9.66 7.11
C LYS A 37 4.42 8.95 6.05
N ARG A 38 4.96 7.96 5.34
CA ARG A 38 4.21 7.16 4.35
C ARG A 38 3.10 6.39 5.04
N GLN A 39 1.87 6.57 4.55
CA GLN A 39 0.72 5.73 4.89
C GLN A 39 0.58 4.59 3.90
N PHE A 40 0.25 3.40 4.39
CA PHE A 40 -0.01 2.22 3.58
C PHE A 40 -0.90 1.23 4.32
N ALA A 41 -1.58 0.36 3.59
CA ALA A 41 -2.33 -0.76 4.14
C ALA A 41 -1.81 -2.03 3.46
N PRO A 42 -1.07 -2.90 4.17
CA PRO A 42 -0.46 -4.09 3.56
C PRO A 42 -1.50 -5.13 3.13
N SER A 43 -2.72 -5.06 3.69
CA SER A 43 -3.84 -5.92 3.33
C SER A 43 -4.77 -5.29 2.28
N ALA A 44 -4.57 -4.01 1.94
CA ALA A 44 -5.38 -3.41 0.88
C ALA A 44 -4.95 -4.00 -0.47
N THR A 45 -5.94 -4.47 -1.23
CA THR A 45 -5.71 -4.82 -2.63
C THR A 45 -5.34 -3.54 -3.37
N PRO A 46 -4.25 -3.52 -4.15
CA PRO A 46 -3.99 -2.38 -5.00
C PRO A 46 -5.17 -2.25 -5.96
N LYS A 47 -5.95 -1.16 -5.80
CA LYS A 47 -6.97 -0.83 -6.80
C LYS A 47 -6.23 -0.68 -8.11
N GLU A 48 -6.52 -1.55 -9.07
CA GLU A 48 -6.11 -1.34 -10.44
C GLU A 48 -6.51 0.10 -10.78
N ARG A 49 -5.52 0.93 -11.08
CA ARG A 49 -5.83 2.25 -11.63
C ARG A 49 -6.62 1.93 -12.87
N GLN A 50 -7.89 2.33 -12.91
CA GLN A 50 -8.69 2.17 -14.10
C GLN A 50 -8.03 3.05 -15.16
N LEU A 51 -7.15 2.45 -15.97
CA LEU A 51 -6.47 3.10 -17.10
C LEU A 51 -7.45 3.36 -18.26
N LYS A 52 -8.76 3.37 -17.99
CA LYS A 52 -9.83 3.39 -19.01
C LYS A 52 -9.67 4.57 -19.98
N ASP A 53 -9.12 5.69 -19.50
CA ASP A 53 -8.92 6.90 -20.29
C ASP A 53 -7.44 7.23 -20.57
N TYR A 54 -6.49 6.34 -20.25
CA TYR A 54 -5.08 6.61 -20.54
C TYR A 54 -4.70 6.03 -21.91
N PRO A 55 -4.25 6.87 -22.86
CA PRO A 55 -3.83 6.38 -24.17
C PRO A 55 -2.66 5.42 -24.03
N ARG A 56 -2.62 4.38 -24.88
CA ARG A 56 -1.48 3.46 -24.93
C ARG A 56 -0.24 4.21 -25.39
N CYS A 57 0.94 3.77 -24.96
CA CYS A 57 2.18 4.37 -25.41
C CYS A 57 2.27 4.30 -26.95
N PRO A 58 2.49 5.41 -27.67
CA PRO A 58 2.54 5.40 -29.13
C PRO A 58 3.77 4.67 -29.69
N VAL A 59 4.79 4.42 -28.86
CA VAL A 59 6.02 3.72 -29.25
C VAL A 59 5.90 2.21 -29.10
N CYS A 60 5.25 1.72 -28.02
CA CYS A 60 5.19 0.29 -27.70
C CYS A 60 3.76 -0.29 -27.59
N ASN A 61 2.72 0.53 -27.75
CA ASN A 61 1.29 0.17 -27.64
C ASN A 61 0.90 -0.55 -26.34
N LYS A 62 1.67 -0.33 -25.26
CA LYS A 62 1.41 -0.80 -23.89
C LYS A 62 1.19 0.37 -22.95
#